data_AF-A0A529MD80-F1
#
_entry.id   AF-A0A529MD80-F1
#
_cell.length_a   1.000
_cell.length_b   1.000
_cell.length_c   1.000
_cell.angle_alpha   90.00
_cell.angle_beta   90.00
_cell.angle_gamma   90.00
#
_symmetry.space_group_name_H-M   'P 1'
#
loop_
_entity.id
_entity.type
_entity.pdbx_description
1 polymer ?
#
loop_
_entity_poly.entity_id
_entity_poly.type
_entity_poly.pdbx_seq_one_letter_code
_entity_poly.pdbx_strand_id
1 'polypeptide(L)' 'ESTGITKREVIDWRSTPRGSDLKPAIVVQDAKGKVGKLSKGGDARFLLSVEAILSVEPGAHVKPGDVLARI' A
#
# COMPACT_ATOMS: atom_id res chain seq x y z
N GLU A 1 6.26 26.16 -1.06
CA GLU A 1 4.87 25.71 -0.91
C GLU A 1 4.85 24.19 -0.96
N SER A 2 4.64 23.54 0.18
CA SER A 2 4.40 22.10 0.24
C SER A 2 2.91 21.95 0.47
N THR A 3 2.18 21.34 -0.46
CA THR A 3 0.93 20.71 -0.06
C THR A 3 1.28 19.84 1.15
N GLY A 4 0.54 19.90 2.26
CA GLY A 4 0.86 19.14 3.48
C GLY A 4 0.78 17.62 3.32
N ILE A 5 0.84 17.13 2.08
CA ILE A 5 0.77 15.73 1.67
C ILE A 5 2.17 15.16 1.88
N THR A 6 2.31 14.33 2.91
CA THR A 6 3.55 13.61 3.17
C THR A 6 3.76 12.56 2.07
N LYS A 7 4.73 12.78 1.17
CA LYS A 7 5.10 11.79 0.15
C LYS A 7 5.76 10.60 0.84
N ARG A 8 5.10 9.45 0.81
CA ARG A 8 5.65 8.19 1.32
C ARG A 8 6.06 7.31 0.15
N GLU A 9 7.29 6.84 0.17
CA GLU A 9 7.88 6.07 -0.92
C GLU A 9 8.45 4.75 -0.38
N VAL A 10 8.30 3.68 -1.16
CA VAL A 10 8.87 2.39 -0.82
C VAL A 10 10.35 2.40 -1.17
N ILE A 11 11.17 2.46 -0.12
CA ILE A 11 12.62 2.35 -0.26
C ILE A 11 13.03 0.94 -0.72
N ASP A 12 14.25 0.81 -1.23
CA ASP A 12 14.83 -0.50 -1.50
C ASP A 12 15.06 -1.28 -0.21
N TRP A 13 14.05 -2.05 0.17
CA TRP A 13 14.09 -2.91 1.33
C TRP A 13 15.06 -4.08 1.18
N ARG A 14 15.51 -4.46 -0.02
CA ARG A 14 16.49 -5.55 -0.17
C ARG A 14 17.89 -5.12 0.24
N SER A 15 18.16 -3.82 0.16
CA SER A 15 19.45 -3.23 0.51
C SER A 15 19.74 -3.20 2.01
N THR A 16 18.71 -3.32 2.87
CA THR A 16 18.88 -3.30 4.33
C THR A 16 19.09 -4.71 4.90
N PRO A 17 20.02 -4.91 5.84
CA PRO A 17 20.38 -6.23 6.39
C PRO A 17 19.24 -6.98 7.09
N ARG A 18 18.11 -6.33 7.39
CA ARG A 18 16.88 -6.96 7.94
C ARG A 18 15.72 -6.98 6.96
N GLY A 19 15.97 -6.61 5.72
CA GLY A 19 14.92 -6.32 4.77
C GLY A 19 14.66 -7.43 3.77
N SER A 20 15.55 -8.41 3.64
CA SER A 20 15.42 -9.56 2.72
C SER A 20 14.06 -10.25 2.73
N ASP A 21 13.38 -10.26 3.88
CA ASP A 21 12.08 -10.92 4.09
C ASP A 21 10.89 -9.96 4.07
N LEU A 22 11.14 -8.66 3.89
CA LEU A 22 10.09 -7.65 3.82
C LEU A 22 9.36 -7.73 2.48
N LYS A 23 8.04 -7.77 2.56
CA LYS A 23 7.15 -7.73 1.40
C LYS A 23 6.19 -6.55 1.60
N PRO A 24 6.63 -5.32 1.27
CA PRO A 24 5.79 -4.14 1.44
C PRO A 24 4.50 -4.34 0.63
N ALA A 25 3.37 -4.06 1.28
CA ALA A 25 2.05 -4.28 0.71
C ALA A 25 1.03 -3.32 1.32
N ILE A 26 0.05 -2.90 0.53
CA ILE A 26 -1.17 -2.25 1.02
C ILE A 26 -2.26 -3.32 1.10
N VAL A 27 -2.97 -3.35 2.22
CA VAL A 27 -4.11 -4.23 2.43
C VAL A 27 -5.34 -3.37 2.64
N VAL A 28 -6.38 -3.62 1.86
CA VAL A 28 -7.68 -2.99 2.06
C VAL A 28 -8.45 -3.84 3.05
N GLN A 29 -8.87 -3.22 4.16
CA GLN A 29 -9.64 -3.86 5.20
C GLN A 29 -11.13 -3.51 5.07
N ASP A 30 -12.00 -4.41 5.52
CA ASP A 30 -13.41 -4.14 5.71
C ASP A 30 -13.65 -3.32 6.99
N ALA A 31 -14.89 -2.90 7.23
CA ALA A 31 -15.27 -2.14 8.43
C ALA A 31 -15.02 -2.91 9.76
N LYS A 32 -14.72 -4.20 9.70
CA LYS A 32 -14.41 -5.06 10.84
C LYS A 32 -12.90 -5.29 10.99
N GLY A 33 -12.06 -4.59 10.21
CA GLY A 33 -10.61 -4.72 10.21
C GLY A 33 -10.08 -6.01 9.56
N LYS A 34 -10.93 -6.79 8.89
CA LYS A 34 -10.52 -7.99 8.18
C LYS A 34 -10.09 -7.64 6.76
N VAL A 35 -9.18 -8.42 6.20
CA VAL A 35 -8.76 -8.24 4.81
C VAL A 35 -9.97 -8.38 3.89
N GLY A 36 -10.24 -7.34 3.11
CA GLY A 36 -11.32 -7.34 2.14
C GLY A 36 -11.06 -8.41 1.07
N LYS A 37 -12.13 -9.01 0.56
CA LYS A 37 -12.05 -9.90 -0.59
C LYS A 37 -12.45 -9.15 -1.84
N LEU A 38 -11.63 -9.29 -2.87
CA LEU A 38 -11.94 -8.84 -4.22
C LEU A 38 -13.11 -9.66 -4.77
N SER A 39 -13.88 -9.07 -5.67
CA SER A 39 -14.99 -9.76 -6.36
C SER A 39 -14.52 -11.02 -7.11
N LYS A 40 -13.22 -11.08 -7.46
CA LYS A 40 -12.57 -12.23 -8.11
C LYS A 40 -12.10 -13.31 -7.13
N GLY A 41 -12.39 -13.18 -5.82
CA GLY A 41 -12.10 -14.19 -4.79
C GLY A 41 -10.74 -14.05 -4.09
N GLY A 42 -9.82 -13.23 -4.61
CA GLY A 42 -8.52 -12.96 -3.98
C GLY A 42 -8.60 -11.96 -2.82
N ASP A 43 -7.61 -11.98 -1.95
CA ASP A 43 -7.44 -10.97 -0.90
C ASP A 43 -7.11 -9.60 -1.52
N ALA A 44 -7.67 -8.54 -0.97
CA ALA A 44 -7.38 -7.16 -1.36
C ALA A 44 -6.01 -6.71 -0.80
N ARG A 45 -4.97 -7.45 -1.17
CA ARG A 45 -3.58 -7.22 -0.81
C ARG A 45 -2.78 -6.92 -2.07
N PHE A 46 -2.21 -5.73 -2.10
CA PHE A 46 -1.43 -5.21 -3.22
C PHE A 46 0.02 -5.08 -2.79
N LEU A 47 0.90 -5.93 -3.33
CA LEU A 47 2.33 -5.81 -3.09
C LEU A 47 2.86 -4.53 -3.74
N LEU A 48 3.80 -3.87 -3.08
CA LEU A 48 4.42 -2.64 -3.57
C LEU A 48 5.84 -2.93 -4.08
N SER A 49 6.17 -2.29 -5.20
CA SER A 49 7.52 -2.28 -5.75
C SER A 49 8.39 -1.25 -5.04
N VAL A 50 9.70 -1.37 -5.21
CA VAL A 50 10.65 -0.30 -4.87
C VAL A 50 10.31 0.94 -5.71
N GLU A 51 10.50 2.13 -5.14
CA GLU A 51 10.14 3.44 -5.73
C GLU A 51 8.63 3.69 -5.82
N ALA A 52 7.79 2.75 -5.36
CA ALA A 52 6.35 2.98 -5.34
C ALA A 52 5.98 4.13 -4.37
N ILE A 53 5.30 5.14 -4.90
CA ILE A 53 4.81 6.30 -4.15
C ILE A 53 3.39 6.02 -3.69
N LEU A 54 3.16 6.01 -2.38
CA LEU A 54 1.84 5.83 -1.80
C LEU A 54 0.98 7.06 -2.10
N SER A 55 -0.18 6.82 -2.70
CA SER A 55 -1.17 7.86 -3.01
C SER A 55 -2.25 7.98 -1.92
N VAL A 56 -2.22 7.10 -0.92
CA VAL A 56 -3.20 7.03 0.17
C VAL A 56 -2.50 6.95 1.52
N GLU A 57 -3.17 7.46 2.56
CA GLU A 57 -2.70 7.38 3.94
C GLU A 57 -3.19 6.10 4.63
N PRO A 58 -2.49 5.60 5.67
CA PRO A 58 -2.97 4.49 6.49
C PRO A 58 -4.33 4.82 7.11
N GLY A 59 -5.30 3.93 6.95
CA GLY A 59 -6.66 4.13 7.45
C GLY A 59 -7.55 5.02 6.57
N ALA A 60 -7.04 5.50 5.43
CA ALA A 60 -7.87 6.18 4.45
C ALA A 60 -8.94 5.22 3.89
N HIS A 61 -10.16 5.75 3.73
CA HIS A 61 -11.21 5.03 3.02
C HIS A 61 -10.95 5.08 1.50
N VAL A 62 -10.94 3.91 0.88
CA VAL A 62 -10.71 3.74 -0.56
C VAL A 62 -11.87 2.98 -1.20
N LYS A 63 -12.13 3.26 -2.47
CA LYS A 63 -13.18 2.65 -3.28
C LYS A 63 -12.57 1.88 -4.46
N PRO A 64 -13.33 0.94 -5.05
CA PRO A 64 -12.90 0.30 -6.30
C PRO A 64 -12.62 1.36 -7.38
N GLY A 65 -11.44 1.32 -7.97
CA GLY A 65 -10.97 2.30 -8.95
C GLY A 65 -10.02 3.36 -8.40
N ASP A 66 -9.87 3.48 -7.07
CA ASP A 66 -8.92 4.40 -6.48
C ASP A 66 -7.46 3.95 -6.66
N VAL A 67 -6.56 4.92 -6.79
CA VAL A 67 -5.12 4.69 -6.94
C VAL A 67 -4.49 4.58 -5.55
N LEU A 68 -3.99 3.40 -5.20
CA LEU A 68 -3.32 3.15 -3.91
C LEU A 68 -1.85 3.57 -3.91
N ALA A 69 -1.14 3.28 -4.99
CA ALA A 69 0.25 3.65 -5.20
C ALA A 69 0.53 3.86 -6.69
N ARG A 70 1.58 4.62 -6.99
CA ARG A 70 2.09 4.86 -8.35
C ARG A 70 3.55 4.42 -8.39
N ILE A 71 4.00 3.94 -9.54
CA ILE A 71 5.38 3.56 -9.83
C ILE A 71 5.85 4.48 -10.94
#